data_AF-A0A7S3AFD5-F1
#
_entry.id   AF-A0A7S3AFD5-F1
#
_cell.length_a   1.000
_cell.length_b   1.000
_cell.length_c   1.000
_cell.angle_alpha   90.00
_cell.angle_beta   90.00
_cell.angle_gamma   90.00
#
_symmetry.space_group_name_H-M   'P 1'
#
loop_
_entity.id
_entity.type
_entity.pdbx_description
1 polymer ?
#
loop_
_entity_poly.entity_id
_entity_poly.type
_entity_poly.pdbx_seq_one_letter_code
_entity_poly.pdbx_strand_id
1 'polypeptide(L)'
;ASLCAGELARLYAIVGDLDIIDNTDTDGYKTKTPIGYLPALAHSEAGLFPNCTFEMGCLQESLAVERYIASLAPTFAGLTPQQKAMDDMFAMIKEDILSGTETGAFNATVAPTVVPPIYDRYLAVLEGFVPDAGFVNAYPFPTGADLAILIALKSGFPFGAALKNAKYDGTSKYPKVYALAERAAQHPKVASYLKKSKTFYAVL
;
A
#
# COMPACT_ATOMS: atom_id res chain seq x y z
N ALA A 1 -0.89 -9.03 11.63
CA ALA A 1 -0.76 -8.58 10.24
C ALA A 1 -1.67 -7.38 10.07
N SER A 2 -1.12 -6.24 9.67
CA SER A 2 -1.90 -5.02 9.46
C SER A 2 -2.77 -5.17 8.20
N LEU A 3 -4.05 -4.76 8.27
CA LEU A 3 -4.96 -4.75 7.11
C LEU A 3 -4.44 -3.86 5.97
N CYS A 4 -3.58 -2.88 6.29
CA CYS A 4 -2.92 -2.00 5.32
C CYS A 4 -1.84 -2.71 4.47
N ALA A 5 -1.31 -3.85 4.89
CA ALA A 5 -0.32 -4.62 4.11
C ALA A 5 -0.92 -5.21 2.82
N GLY A 6 -2.24 -5.38 2.74
CA GLY A 6 -2.94 -5.77 1.50
C GLY A 6 -3.48 -4.59 0.69
N GLU A 7 -3.30 -3.36 1.16
CA GLU A 7 -4.03 -2.21 0.63
C GLU A 7 -3.53 -1.77 -0.75
N LEU A 8 -2.22 -1.86 -0.99
CA LEU A 8 -1.66 -1.52 -2.30
C LEU A 8 -2.12 -2.54 -3.35
N ALA A 9 -2.26 -3.82 -3.00
CA ALA A 9 -2.83 -4.83 -3.89
C ALA A 9 -4.29 -4.50 -4.27
N ARG A 10 -5.12 -4.07 -3.31
CA ARG A 10 -6.49 -3.60 -3.61
C ARG A 10 -6.50 -2.39 -4.53
N LEU A 11 -5.65 -1.40 -4.26
CA LEU A 11 -5.56 -0.20 -5.11
C LEU A 11 -5.05 -0.53 -6.51
N TYR A 12 -4.10 -1.46 -6.66
CA TYR A 12 -3.70 -1.98 -7.96
C TYR A 12 -4.86 -2.63 -8.69
N ALA A 13 -5.67 -3.46 -8.02
CA ALA A 13 -6.84 -4.07 -8.65
C ALA A 13 -7.84 -2.99 -9.13
N ILE A 14 -8.14 -2.00 -8.28
CA ILE A 14 -9.08 -0.92 -8.56
C ILE A 14 -8.64 -0.02 -9.71
N VAL A 15 -7.39 0.46 -9.71
CA VAL A 15 -6.88 1.32 -10.79
C VAL A 15 -6.61 0.50 -12.06
N GLY A 16 -6.17 -0.73 -11.83
CA GLY A 16 -5.77 -1.74 -12.81
C GLY A 16 -6.89 -2.30 -13.67
N ASP A 17 -8.16 -2.05 -13.34
CA ASP A 17 -9.32 -2.73 -13.93
C ASP A 17 -9.23 -4.25 -13.80
N LEU A 18 -8.83 -4.72 -12.61
CA LEU A 18 -8.80 -6.13 -12.27
C LEU A 18 -9.85 -6.43 -11.20
N ASP A 19 -10.77 -7.33 -11.54
CA ASP A 19 -11.72 -7.85 -10.56
C ASP A 19 -11.02 -8.83 -9.62
N ILE A 20 -11.19 -8.62 -8.32
CA ILE A 20 -10.68 -9.52 -7.27
C ILE A 20 -11.81 -9.85 -6.29
N ILE A 21 -11.74 -11.05 -5.72
CA ILE A 21 -12.55 -11.42 -4.56
C ILE A 21 -11.75 -11.06 -3.32
N ASP A 22 -12.08 -9.93 -2.69
CA ASP A 22 -11.41 -9.47 -1.47
C ASP A 22 -12.11 -10.01 -0.22
N ASN A 23 -11.31 -10.44 0.76
CA ASN A 23 -11.78 -10.82 2.07
C ASN A 23 -10.95 -10.12 3.14
N THR A 24 -11.61 -9.25 3.92
CA THR A 24 -11.00 -8.52 5.04
C THR A 24 -11.17 -9.25 6.38
N ASP A 25 -11.81 -10.41 6.41
CA ASP A 25 -11.89 -11.25 7.61
C ASP A 25 -10.52 -11.85 7.89
N THR A 26 -9.92 -11.41 8.99
CA THR A 26 -8.61 -11.88 9.42
C THR A 26 -8.71 -13.04 10.42
N ASP A 27 -9.89 -13.51 10.79
CA ASP A 27 -10.04 -14.49 11.87
C ASP A 27 -9.37 -15.83 11.54
N GLY A 28 -8.45 -16.23 12.42
CA GLY A 28 -7.67 -17.47 12.27
C GLY A 28 -6.59 -17.43 11.20
N TYR A 29 -6.22 -16.27 10.65
CA TYR A 29 -5.19 -16.19 9.59
C TYR A 29 -3.86 -16.86 9.96
N LYS A 30 -3.48 -16.83 11.24
CA LYS A 30 -2.25 -17.46 11.75
C LYS A 30 -2.20 -18.97 11.56
N THR A 31 -3.36 -19.63 11.51
CA THR A 31 -3.48 -21.08 11.34
C THR A 31 -3.99 -21.47 9.95
N LYS A 32 -4.58 -20.52 9.22
CA LYS A 32 -5.13 -20.71 7.87
C LYS A 32 -4.16 -20.32 6.74
N THR A 33 -3.01 -19.73 7.06
CA THR A 33 -2.00 -19.35 6.06
C THR A 33 -0.65 -20.01 6.36
N PRO A 34 0.11 -20.45 5.35
CA PRO A 34 1.37 -21.19 5.51
C PRO A 34 2.39 -20.56 6.46
N ILE A 35 2.63 -19.24 6.33
CA ILE A 35 3.56 -18.52 7.22
C ILE A 35 2.87 -17.78 8.36
N GLY A 36 1.52 -17.81 8.43
CA GLY A 36 0.77 -17.12 9.48
C GLY A 36 0.72 -15.59 9.33
N TYR A 37 0.87 -15.07 8.11
CA TYR A 37 0.86 -13.64 7.78
C TYR A 37 -0.17 -13.29 6.70
N LEU A 38 -0.57 -12.02 6.64
CA LEU A 38 -1.40 -11.43 5.58
C LEU A 38 -0.63 -10.26 4.94
N PRO A 39 -0.89 -9.92 3.67
CA PRO A 39 -1.92 -10.50 2.80
C PRO A 39 -1.59 -11.93 2.31
N ALA A 40 -2.63 -12.62 1.87
CA ALA A 40 -2.56 -13.96 1.29
C ALA A 40 -3.46 -14.03 0.06
N LEU A 41 -3.00 -14.65 -1.02
CA LEU A 41 -3.71 -14.72 -2.30
C LEU A 41 -3.70 -16.14 -2.88
N ALA A 42 -4.86 -16.59 -3.36
CA ALA A 42 -4.99 -17.74 -4.24
C ALA A 42 -5.47 -17.29 -5.62
N HIS A 43 -5.03 -17.99 -6.66
CA HIS A 43 -5.48 -17.77 -8.04
C HIS A 43 -5.48 -19.12 -8.77
N SER A 44 -6.46 -19.95 -8.42
CA SER A 44 -6.56 -21.34 -8.84
C SER A 44 -6.57 -21.51 -10.36
N GLU A 45 -7.19 -20.57 -11.07
CA GLU A 45 -7.35 -20.50 -12.51
C GLU A 45 -6.02 -20.30 -13.23
N ALA A 46 -5.08 -19.60 -12.59
CA ALA A 46 -3.70 -19.44 -13.07
C ALA A 46 -2.79 -20.61 -12.65
N GLY A 47 -3.35 -21.67 -12.05
CA GLY A 47 -2.58 -22.77 -11.46
C GLY A 47 -1.83 -22.40 -10.18
N LEU A 48 -2.07 -21.20 -9.64
CA LEU A 48 -1.45 -20.72 -8.41
C LEU A 48 -2.34 -21.06 -7.23
N PHE A 49 -1.91 -22.05 -6.45
CA PHE A 49 -2.48 -22.37 -5.15
C PHE A 49 -4.00 -22.68 -5.22
N PRO A 50 -4.38 -23.86 -5.78
CA PRO A 50 -5.79 -24.20 -6.07
C PRO A 50 -6.69 -24.17 -4.82
N ASN A 51 -6.08 -24.29 -3.65
CA ASN A 51 -6.68 -24.09 -2.34
C ASN A 51 -5.60 -23.45 -1.45
N CYS A 52 -5.90 -22.35 -0.74
CA CYS A 52 -5.01 -21.76 0.29
C CYS A 52 -4.84 -22.76 1.45
N THR A 53 -4.06 -23.81 1.23
CA THR A 53 -3.79 -24.89 2.19
C THR A 53 -2.32 -24.91 2.55
N PHE A 54 -2.00 -25.53 3.69
CA PHE A 54 -0.66 -25.53 4.26
C PHE A 54 0.37 -26.29 3.39
N GLU A 55 -0.08 -27.24 2.57
CA GLU A 55 0.80 -28.21 1.88
C GLU A 55 1.42 -27.67 0.58
N MET A 56 0.69 -26.83 -0.17
CA MET A 56 1.18 -26.18 -1.40
C MET A 56 1.15 -24.65 -1.33
N GLY A 57 0.49 -24.07 -0.34
CA GLY A 57 0.57 -22.66 0.01
C GLY A 57 -0.50 -21.74 -0.58
N CYS A 58 -0.37 -20.45 -0.30
CA CYS A 58 -0.96 -19.32 -1.00
C CYS A 58 0.16 -18.30 -1.25
N LEU A 59 0.00 -17.36 -2.19
CA LEU A 59 0.96 -16.29 -2.36
C LEU A 59 0.89 -15.39 -1.12
N GLN A 60 2.01 -15.28 -0.41
CA GLN A 60 2.17 -14.43 0.78
C GLN A 60 3.35 -13.49 0.55
N GLU A 61 3.62 -12.61 1.52
CA GLU A 61 4.46 -11.40 1.41
C GLU A 61 3.76 -10.28 0.64
N SER A 62 3.56 -9.12 1.30
CA SER A 62 2.79 -8.00 0.75
C SER A 62 3.28 -7.58 -0.63
N LEU A 63 4.59 -7.36 -0.78
CA LEU A 63 5.20 -6.95 -2.05
C LEU A 63 5.04 -8.00 -3.16
N ALA A 64 5.05 -9.29 -2.82
CA ALA A 64 4.85 -10.34 -3.82
C ALA A 64 3.40 -10.36 -4.31
N VAL A 65 2.44 -10.26 -3.39
CA VAL A 65 1.00 -10.15 -3.70
C VAL A 65 0.73 -8.89 -4.52
N GLU A 66 1.27 -7.75 -4.10
CA GLU A 66 1.15 -6.45 -4.76
C GLU A 66 1.66 -6.50 -6.21
N ARG A 67 2.89 -6.99 -6.43
CA ARG A 67 3.47 -7.15 -7.77
C ARG A 67 2.68 -8.11 -8.64
N TYR A 68 2.21 -9.21 -8.05
CA TYR A 68 1.41 -10.19 -8.79
C TYR A 68 0.10 -9.58 -9.30
N ILE A 69 -0.64 -8.88 -8.43
CA ILE A 69 -1.85 -8.17 -8.83
C ILE A 69 -1.56 -7.09 -9.89
N ALA A 70 -0.51 -6.28 -9.70
CA ALA A 70 -0.12 -5.28 -10.68
C ALA A 70 0.24 -5.89 -12.05
N SER A 71 0.83 -7.10 -12.06
CA SER A 71 1.19 -7.80 -13.30
C SER A 71 -0.01 -8.33 -14.09
N LEU A 72 -1.13 -8.60 -13.41
CA LEU A 72 -2.37 -9.08 -14.03
C LEU A 72 -3.27 -7.94 -14.50
N ALA A 73 -3.17 -6.78 -13.87
CA ALA A 73 -4.01 -5.62 -14.10
C ALA A 73 -3.82 -5.03 -15.52
N PRO A 74 -4.86 -5.02 -16.37
CA PRO A 74 -4.78 -4.51 -17.75
C PRO A 74 -4.21 -3.10 -17.87
N THR A 75 -4.58 -2.17 -16.98
CA THR A 75 -4.12 -0.78 -17.03
C THR A 75 -2.59 -0.66 -16.91
N PHE A 76 -1.93 -1.59 -16.24
CA PHE A 76 -0.48 -1.56 -15.99
C PHE A 76 0.33 -2.40 -17.00
N ALA A 77 -0.32 -3.07 -17.96
CA ALA A 77 0.36 -3.94 -18.93
C ALA A 77 1.44 -3.19 -19.75
N GLY A 78 1.23 -1.89 -19.99
CA GLY A 78 2.14 -1.03 -20.75
C GLY A 78 3.31 -0.44 -19.95
N LEU A 79 3.41 -0.69 -18.65
CA LEU A 79 4.53 -0.15 -17.85
C LEU A 79 5.86 -0.77 -18.29
N THR A 80 6.83 0.10 -18.57
CA THR A 80 8.21 -0.30 -18.88
C THR A 80 8.90 -0.91 -17.65
N PRO A 81 9.98 -1.69 -17.84
CA PRO A 81 10.77 -2.20 -16.72
C PRO A 81 11.26 -1.10 -15.76
N GLN A 82 11.62 0.07 -16.28
CA GLN A 82 12.06 1.21 -15.47
C GLN A 82 10.92 1.77 -14.60
N GLN A 83 9.71 1.91 -15.15
CA GLN A 83 8.55 2.39 -14.41
C GLN A 83 8.10 1.38 -13.34
N LYS A 84 8.16 0.09 -13.64
CA LYS A 84 7.93 -0.99 -12.67
C LYS A 84 8.95 -0.94 -11.52
N ALA A 85 10.23 -0.73 -11.83
CA ALA A 85 11.27 -0.58 -10.82
C ALA A 85 11.05 0.66 -9.93
N MET A 86 10.53 1.76 -10.50
CA MET A 86 10.15 2.95 -9.75
C MET A 86 8.99 2.67 -8.78
N ASP A 87 7.94 2.01 -9.28
CA ASP A 87 6.81 1.58 -8.45
C ASP A 87 7.26 0.66 -7.30
N ASP A 88 8.13 -0.30 -7.60
CA ASP A 88 8.70 -1.23 -6.62
C ASP A 88 9.53 -0.51 -5.55
N MET A 89 10.32 0.49 -5.93
CA MET A 89 11.11 1.28 -4.98
C MET A 89 10.20 2.02 -3.99
N PHE A 90 9.12 2.63 -4.47
CA PHE A 90 8.18 3.35 -3.63
C PHE A 90 7.37 2.40 -2.73
N ALA A 91 6.96 1.24 -3.26
CA ALA A 91 6.30 0.19 -2.48
C ALA A 91 7.21 -0.34 -1.36
N MET A 92 8.51 -0.49 -1.64
CA MET A 92 9.52 -0.87 -0.64
C MET A 92 9.71 0.20 0.43
N ILE A 93 9.79 1.47 0.05
CA ILE A 93 9.88 2.58 1.02
C ILE A 93 8.64 2.60 1.93
N LYS A 94 7.45 2.31 1.38
CA LYS A 94 6.22 2.15 2.18
C LYS A 94 6.36 1.02 3.21
N GLU A 95 6.95 -0.12 2.85
CA GLU A 95 7.22 -1.21 3.80
C GLU A 95 8.29 -0.85 4.85
N ASP A 96 9.31 -0.08 4.49
CA ASP A 96 10.30 0.41 5.45
C ASP A 96 9.68 1.38 6.47
N ILE A 97 8.77 2.26 6.03
CA ILE A 97 7.98 3.11 6.92
C ILE A 97 7.06 2.24 7.79
N LEU A 98 6.42 1.22 7.22
CA LEU A 98 5.56 0.29 7.97
C LEU A 98 6.36 -0.40 9.09
N SER A 99 7.52 -0.97 8.78
CA SER A 99 8.39 -1.65 9.74
C SER A 99 8.78 -0.74 10.91
N GLY A 100 9.02 0.54 10.63
CA GLY A 100 9.33 1.54 11.66
C GLY A 100 8.13 2.04 12.47
N THR A 101 6.90 1.82 12.01
CA THR A 101 5.66 2.37 12.61
C THR A 101 4.71 1.31 13.15
N GLU A 102 4.88 0.04 12.78
CA GLU A 102 4.13 -1.09 13.32
C GLU A 102 4.78 -1.60 14.62
N THR A 103 3.99 -1.73 15.67
CA THR A 103 4.39 -2.45 16.88
C THR A 103 4.07 -3.93 16.71
N GLY A 104 4.98 -4.83 17.09
CA GLY A 104 4.75 -6.28 17.02
C GLY A 104 3.52 -6.78 17.82
N ALA A 105 2.97 -5.96 18.73
CA ALA A 105 1.69 -6.19 19.39
C ALA A 105 0.56 -5.42 18.66
N PHE A 106 -0.50 -6.14 18.29
CA PHE A 106 -1.71 -5.55 17.72
C PHE A 106 -2.33 -4.56 18.71
N ASN A 107 -2.64 -3.34 18.27
CA ASN A 107 -3.13 -2.19 19.07
C ASN A 107 -2.12 -1.46 19.96
N ALA A 108 -0.83 -1.82 19.93
CA ALA A 108 0.17 -0.95 20.55
C ALA A 108 0.47 0.24 19.62
N THR A 109 0.77 1.38 20.23
CA THR A 109 1.15 2.59 19.49
C THR A 109 2.66 2.74 19.58
N VAL A 110 3.31 2.99 18.44
CA VAL A 110 4.74 3.34 18.40
C VAL A 110 5.00 4.60 19.23
N ALA A 111 6.18 4.72 19.84
CA ALA A 111 6.56 5.92 20.58
C ALA A 111 6.49 7.16 19.66
N PRO A 112 5.78 8.26 20.05
CA PRO A 112 5.60 9.44 19.22
C PRO A 112 6.91 10.01 18.65
N THR A 113 7.99 9.94 19.41
CA THR A 113 9.32 10.48 19.07
C THR A 113 10.03 9.70 17.97
N VAL A 114 9.62 8.46 17.70
CA VAL A 114 10.23 7.60 16.68
C VAL A 114 9.68 7.89 15.28
N VAL A 115 8.45 8.39 15.18
CA VAL A 115 7.77 8.63 13.89
C VAL A 115 8.42 9.74 13.05
N PRO A 116 8.69 10.95 13.58
CA PRO A 116 9.26 12.03 12.77
C PRO A 116 10.57 11.67 12.05
N PRO A 117 11.60 11.08 12.69
CA PRO A 117 12.85 10.77 11.99
C PRO A 117 12.69 9.68 10.92
N ILE A 118 11.74 8.74 11.09
CA ILE A 118 11.45 7.73 10.06
C ILE A 118 10.81 8.38 8.84
N TYR A 119 9.74 9.15 9.04
CA TYR A 119 9.08 9.83 7.94
C TYR A 119 9.99 10.85 7.28
N ASP A 120 10.69 11.71 8.05
CA ASP A 120 11.58 12.73 7.49
C ASP A 120 12.67 12.09 6.60
N ARG A 121 13.23 10.93 6.99
CA ARG A 121 14.22 10.21 6.19
C ARG A 121 13.68 9.80 4.82
N TYR A 122 12.51 9.17 4.78
CA TYR A 122 11.97 8.60 3.54
C TYR A 122 11.26 9.66 2.68
N LEU A 123 10.49 10.56 3.30
CA LEU A 123 9.82 11.64 2.58
C LEU A 123 10.81 12.60 1.92
N ALA A 124 11.97 12.88 2.54
CA ALA A 124 13.02 13.69 1.92
C ALA A 124 13.56 13.07 0.62
N VAL A 125 13.71 11.73 0.58
CA VAL A 125 14.13 11.02 -0.64
C VAL A 125 13.02 11.09 -1.68
N LEU A 126 11.79 10.78 -1.30
CA LEU A 126 10.64 10.76 -2.22
C LEU A 126 10.36 12.14 -2.83
N GLU A 127 10.54 13.22 -2.07
CA GLU A 127 10.37 14.61 -2.54
C GLU A 127 11.26 14.93 -3.76
N GLY A 128 12.41 14.28 -3.88
CA GLY A 128 13.30 14.40 -5.05
C GLY A 128 12.81 13.66 -6.30
N PHE A 129 11.96 12.65 -6.15
CA PHE A 129 11.42 11.85 -7.26
C PHE A 129 10.01 12.31 -7.69
N VAL A 130 9.23 12.87 -6.77
CA VAL A 130 7.86 13.26 -7.05
C VAL A 130 7.82 14.52 -7.91
N PRO A 131 7.08 14.51 -9.04
CA PRO A 131 6.95 15.69 -9.89
C PRO A 131 6.04 16.74 -9.25
N ASP A 132 6.22 18.00 -9.62
CA ASP A 132 5.40 19.12 -9.12
C ASP A 132 3.91 18.94 -9.48
N ALA A 133 3.63 18.35 -10.66
CA ALA A 133 2.30 18.04 -11.16
C ALA A 133 2.24 16.66 -11.82
N GLY A 134 1.03 16.11 -11.94
CA GLY A 134 0.81 14.77 -12.48
C GLY A 134 1.21 13.65 -11.51
N PHE A 135 1.55 12.50 -12.09
CA PHE A 135 1.92 11.26 -11.41
C PHE A 135 3.37 10.86 -11.73
N VAL A 136 3.99 10.06 -10.87
CA VAL A 136 5.42 9.73 -10.92
C VAL A 136 5.84 9.14 -12.28
N ASN A 137 5.06 8.21 -12.81
CA ASN A 137 5.36 7.57 -14.11
C ASN A 137 4.78 8.32 -15.33
N ALA A 138 4.31 9.56 -15.15
CA ALA A 138 3.75 10.43 -16.20
C ALA A 138 2.53 9.87 -16.96
N TYR A 139 1.85 8.87 -16.41
CA TYR A 139 0.55 8.41 -16.91
C TYR A 139 -0.59 9.33 -16.45
N PRO A 140 -1.77 9.29 -17.11
CA PRO A 140 -2.95 10.01 -16.66
C PRO A 140 -3.65 9.37 -15.45
N PHE A 141 -3.15 8.23 -14.98
CA PHE A 141 -3.66 7.48 -13.83
C PHE A 141 -2.53 7.24 -12.82
N PRO A 142 -2.84 7.08 -11.52
CA PRO A 142 -1.83 6.77 -10.51
C PRO A 142 -1.29 5.34 -10.70
N THR A 143 0.03 5.21 -10.62
CA THR A 143 0.76 3.94 -10.64
C THR A 143 1.19 3.53 -9.23
N GLY A 144 1.96 2.45 -9.10
CA GLY A 144 2.37 1.91 -7.81
C GLY A 144 3.02 2.94 -6.90
N ALA A 145 3.88 3.79 -7.46
CA ALA A 145 4.54 4.86 -6.74
C ALA A 145 3.57 5.85 -6.08
N ASP A 146 2.56 6.30 -6.83
CA ASP A 146 1.57 7.26 -6.36
C ASP A 146 0.65 6.64 -5.29
N LEU A 147 0.27 5.37 -5.49
CA LEU A 147 -0.59 4.61 -4.58
C LEU A 147 0.12 4.25 -3.27
N ALA A 148 1.42 3.94 -3.32
CA ALA A 148 2.23 3.67 -2.13
C ALA A 148 2.32 4.91 -1.22
N ILE A 149 2.51 6.10 -1.79
CA ILE A 149 2.51 7.37 -1.06
C ILE A 149 1.14 7.66 -0.45
N LEU A 150 0.06 7.45 -1.21
CA LEU A 150 -1.31 7.58 -0.72
C LEU A 150 -1.53 6.73 0.55
N ILE A 151 -1.10 5.46 0.53
CA ILE A 151 -1.22 4.58 1.70
C ILE A 151 -0.42 5.14 2.87
N ALA A 152 0.87 5.40 2.67
CA ALA A 152 1.77 5.81 3.74
C ALA A 152 1.31 7.10 4.46
N LEU A 153 0.60 7.99 3.77
CA LEU A 153 0.14 9.27 4.34
C LEU A 153 -1.32 9.33 4.74
N LYS A 154 -2.21 8.56 4.10
CA LYS A 154 -3.66 8.73 4.26
C LYS A 154 -4.38 7.46 4.73
N SER A 155 -3.73 6.30 4.81
CA SER A 155 -4.38 5.12 5.38
C SER A 155 -4.50 5.22 6.90
N GLY A 156 -5.36 4.38 7.48
CA GLY A 156 -5.56 4.24 8.91
C GLY A 156 -4.43 3.47 9.58
N PHE A 157 -4.74 2.42 10.34
CA PHE A 157 -3.73 1.70 11.11
C PHE A 157 -2.80 0.84 10.22
N PRO A 158 -1.46 0.92 10.35
CA PRO A 158 -0.75 1.65 11.40
C PRO A 158 -0.32 3.08 11.02
N PHE A 159 -0.22 3.42 9.74
CA PHE A 159 0.33 4.69 9.26
C PHE A 159 -0.35 5.92 9.87
N GLY A 160 -1.65 6.11 9.64
CA GLY A 160 -2.41 7.24 10.16
C GLY A 160 -2.50 7.26 11.68
N ALA A 161 -2.48 6.08 12.33
CA ALA A 161 -2.42 6.00 13.79
C ALA A 161 -1.07 6.51 14.33
N ALA A 162 0.03 6.12 13.71
CA ALA A 162 1.38 6.58 14.05
C ALA A 162 1.53 8.09 13.84
N LEU A 163 1.09 8.61 12.68
CA LEU A 163 1.11 10.03 12.35
C LEU A 163 0.29 10.87 13.36
N LYS A 164 -0.94 10.44 13.65
CA LYS A 164 -1.82 11.11 14.62
C LYS A 164 -1.21 11.11 16.03
N ASN A 165 -0.65 9.97 16.46
CA ASN A 165 -0.01 9.86 17.77
C ASN A 165 1.23 10.76 17.89
N ALA A 166 2.02 10.86 16.83
CA ALA A 166 3.21 11.71 16.78
C ALA A 166 2.91 13.20 16.57
N LYS A 167 1.67 13.55 16.22
CA LYS A 167 1.29 14.89 15.73
C LYS A 167 2.22 15.36 14.60
N TYR A 168 2.60 14.43 13.73
CA TYR A 168 3.53 14.71 12.65
C TYR A 168 2.78 15.35 11.47
N ASP A 169 3.25 16.51 11.04
CA ASP A 169 2.81 17.19 9.82
C ASP A 169 4.06 17.58 9.00
N GLY A 170 4.26 16.88 7.89
CA GLY A 170 5.34 17.12 6.95
C GLY A 170 4.95 18.01 5.77
N THR A 171 3.73 18.55 5.72
CA THR A 171 3.17 19.20 4.52
C THR A 171 4.03 20.38 4.04
N SER A 172 4.59 21.16 4.96
CA SER A 172 5.47 22.29 4.61
C SER A 172 6.89 21.88 4.21
N LYS A 173 7.34 20.70 4.65
CA LYS A 173 8.69 20.16 4.37
C LYS A 173 8.73 19.38 3.05
N TYR A 174 7.66 18.65 2.74
CA TYR A 174 7.57 17.74 1.59
C TYR A 174 6.30 18.01 0.75
N PRO A 175 6.13 19.25 0.26
CA PRO A 175 4.90 19.66 -0.40
C PRO A 175 4.53 18.81 -1.63
N LYS A 176 5.51 18.32 -2.41
CA LYS A 176 5.22 17.52 -3.60
C LYS A 176 4.66 16.16 -3.23
N VAL A 177 5.24 15.49 -2.25
CA VAL A 177 4.79 14.17 -1.78
C VAL A 177 3.37 14.24 -1.21
N TYR A 178 3.07 15.25 -0.38
CA TYR A 178 1.72 15.45 0.14
C TYR A 178 0.72 15.81 -0.97
N ALA A 179 1.10 16.68 -1.92
CA ALA A 179 0.26 17.00 -3.06
C ALA A 179 -0.01 15.77 -3.96
N LEU A 180 0.97 14.87 -4.12
CA LEU A 180 0.79 13.64 -4.88
C LEU A 180 -0.22 12.70 -4.21
N ALA A 181 -0.15 12.54 -2.88
CA ALA A 181 -1.11 11.74 -2.13
C ALA A 181 -2.55 12.26 -2.34
N GLU A 182 -2.75 13.58 -2.32
CA GLU A 182 -4.06 14.18 -2.60
C GLU A 182 -4.52 13.93 -4.05
N ARG A 183 -3.63 14.11 -5.03
CA ARG A 183 -3.95 13.83 -6.44
C ARG A 183 -4.34 12.38 -6.67
N ALA A 184 -3.60 11.44 -6.07
CA ALA A 184 -3.91 10.02 -6.14
C ALA A 184 -5.27 9.70 -5.49
N ALA A 185 -5.56 10.27 -4.32
CA ALA A 185 -6.84 10.12 -3.63
C ALA A 185 -8.03 10.66 -4.45
N GLN A 186 -7.81 11.71 -5.24
CA GLN A 186 -8.84 12.35 -6.07
C GLN A 186 -9.10 11.63 -7.40
N HIS A 187 -8.23 10.70 -7.83
CA HIS A 187 -8.45 9.93 -9.05
C HIS A 187 -9.80 9.17 -8.95
N PRO A 188 -10.71 9.24 -9.95
CA PRO A 188 -12.10 8.79 -9.80
C PRO A 188 -12.27 7.37 -9.25
N LYS A 189 -11.46 6.41 -9.73
CA LYS A 189 -11.51 5.02 -9.25
C LYS A 189 -11.04 4.89 -7.80
N VAL A 190 -9.97 5.60 -7.44
CA VAL A 190 -9.42 5.62 -6.09
C VAL A 190 -10.42 6.29 -5.14
N ALA A 191 -10.89 7.49 -5.48
CA ALA A 191 -11.89 8.21 -4.70
C ALA A 191 -13.17 7.38 -4.44
N SER A 192 -13.64 6.64 -5.45
CA SER A 192 -14.79 5.74 -5.31
C SER A 192 -14.49 4.59 -4.34
N TYR A 193 -13.31 3.99 -4.43
CA TYR A 193 -12.87 2.93 -3.52
C TYR A 193 -12.67 3.41 -2.08
N LEU A 194 -12.05 4.58 -1.87
CA LEU A 194 -11.80 5.14 -0.54
C LEU A 194 -13.08 5.34 0.28
N LYS A 195 -14.20 5.69 -0.37
CA LYS A 195 -15.51 5.85 0.30
C LYS A 195 -16.04 4.58 0.98
N LYS A 196 -15.55 3.40 0.58
CA LYS A 196 -15.98 2.10 1.10
C LYS A 196 -14.85 1.33 1.79
N SER A 197 -13.60 1.79 1.70
CA SER A 197 -12.45 1.09 2.25
C SER A 197 -12.49 1.07 3.77
N LYS A 198 -12.22 -0.11 4.34
CA LYS A 198 -12.15 -0.29 5.79
C LYS A 198 -10.78 0.00 6.41
N THR A 199 -9.82 0.43 5.61
CA THR A 199 -8.43 0.63 6.04
C THR A 199 -8.03 2.09 5.89
N PHE A 200 -8.75 2.87 5.09
CA PHE A 200 -8.58 4.32 4.92
C PHE A 200 -9.48 5.17 5.84
N TYR A 201 -9.87 4.66 7.02
CA TYR A 201 -10.74 5.40 7.96
C TYR A 201 -10.14 6.67 8.59
N ALA A 202 -9.06 7.22 8.02
CA ALA A 202 -8.70 8.61 8.27
C ALA A 202 -9.53 9.48 7.33
N VAL A 203 -10.53 10.15 7.90
CA VAL A 203 -11.39 11.22 7.34
C VAL A 203 -12.77 10.77 6.84
N LEU A 204 -13.73 10.70 7.78
CA LEU A 204 -14.68 11.81 7.99
C LEU A 204 -14.69 12.17 9.48
#